data_AF-A0A9D5XTQ3-F1
#
_entry.id   AF-A0A9D5XTQ3-F1
#
_cell.length_a   1.000
_cell.length_b   1.000
_cell.length_c   1.000
_cell.angle_alpha   90.00
_cell.angle_beta   90.00
_cell.angle_gamma   90.00
#
_symmetry.space_group_name_H-M   'P 1'
#
loop_
_entity.id
_entity.type
_entity.pdbx_description
1 polymer ?
#
loop_
_entity_poly.entity_id
_entity_poly.type
_entity_poly.pdbx_seq_one_letter_code
_entity_poly.pdbx_strand_id
1 'polypeptide(L)'
;MKKLEALFDHIAARVNVNLRPMGMDVRSILKNSIPRERHLLYYAFYALTEDHPISFKFTNSNLGGTYFLGKTQVDRSVLYKSDVRGDELKRRGDVVEFNGVKTKLFYDEVIRIINSFLVKTLVHNQSKNPQTPEVFRILNTVAMHYSNIHGTTTEGVYLGAFATADLSILHNCVLGDFSYVQAGDMARQTIEPGRVWIKTKNLFEFNYVYPKGVVEQYVKLDENGKLSGKFIDYVDDLKEDFVPIYSTAAPESLIDVPESAYVSPYAVIKGDCEIGENALVVQRAHIENSIIGKGSNAQENCYIANSVFDGNNVTAHGGKVIWAKNGKNVFVGFNSFLHGTKECPITIGRDSIVMPHTIIDATEPIQIPNNSAIWGYITKQADLATQCVDLDELAQATDLTLGNAIFQGDGKAFVKAFRHRIDHIREENGAYFDGSDNTRGHAQKTRDACFNILQPFQAGPDAGMYPTMIISN
;
A
#
# COMPACT_ATOMS: atom_id res chain seq x y z
N MET A 1 -12.35 -15.25 -25.33
CA MET A 1 -12.45 -14.50 -24.05
C MET A 1 -13.89 -14.41 -23.52
N LYS A 2 -14.82 -15.31 -23.92
CA LYS A 2 -16.25 -15.23 -23.54
C LYS A 2 -16.46 -15.29 -22.03
N LYS A 3 -15.73 -16.16 -21.32
CA LYS A 3 -15.87 -16.29 -19.86
C LYS A 3 -15.31 -15.09 -19.11
N LEU A 4 -14.25 -14.47 -19.63
CA LEU A 4 -13.71 -13.24 -19.04
C LEU A 4 -14.72 -12.10 -19.14
N GLU A 5 -15.37 -11.90 -20.29
CA GLU A 5 -16.45 -10.91 -20.42
C GLU A 5 -17.59 -11.15 -19.41
N ALA A 6 -18.07 -12.41 -19.34
CA ALA A 6 -19.11 -12.77 -18.38
C ALA A 6 -18.69 -12.55 -16.91
N LEU A 7 -17.40 -12.76 -16.59
CA LEU A 7 -16.86 -12.47 -15.27
C LEU A 7 -16.93 -10.96 -14.96
N PHE A 8 -16.54 -10.10 -15.89
CA PHE A 8 -16.63 -8.65 -15.73
C PHE A 8 -18.07 -8.19 -15.53
N ASP A 9 -19.01 -8.69 -16.33
CA ASP A 9 -20.45 -8.38 -16.18
C ASP A 9 -20.99 -8.82 -14.81
N HIS A 10 -20.58 -10.02 -14.35
CA HIS A 10 -20.96 -10.55 -13.04
C HIS A 10 -20.42 -9.68 -11.90
N ILE A 11 -19.14 -9.32 -11.93
CA ILE A 11 -18.53 -8.43 -10.92
C ILE A 11 -19.26 -7.08 -10.91
N ALA A 12 -19.43 -6.46 -12.08
CA ALA A 12 -20.11 -5.18 -12.20
C ALA A 12 -21.54 -5.22 -11.63
N ALA A 13 -22.29 -6.29 -11.90
CA ALA A 13 -23.63 -6.48 -11.33
C ALA A 13 -23.59 -6.60 -9.80
N ARG A 14 -22.71 -7.45 -9.25
CA ARG A 14 -22.59 -7.67 -7.81
C ARG A 14 -22.16 -6.42 -7.04
N VAL A 15 -21.21 -5.67 -7.57
CA VAL A 15 -20.75 -4.42 -6.97
C VAL A 15 -21.84 -3.35 -7.05
N ASN A 16 -22.49 -3.19 -8.21
CA ASN A 16 -23.51 -2.16 -8.40
C ASN A 16 -24.78 -2.35 -7.57
N VAL A 17 -25.15 -3.59 -7.20
CA VAL A 17 -26.25 -3.82 -6.25
C VAL A 17 -25.98 -3.09 -4.92
N ASN A 18 -24.72 -2.99 -4.51
CA ASN A 18 -24.31 -2.30 -3.30
C ASN A 18 -24.11 -0.79 -3.51
N LEU A 19 -23.49 -0.41 -4.63
CA LEU A 19 -22.96 0.95 -4.83
C LEU A 19 -23.84 1.90 -5.64
N ARG A 20 -24.76 1.41 -6.49
CA ARG A 20 -25.69 2.30 -7.22
C ARG A 20 -26.58 3.16 -6.30
N PRO A 21 -27.10 2.64 -5.18
CA PRO A 21 -27.81 3.48 -4.20
C PRO A 21 -26.96 4.64 -3.66
N MET A 22 -25.64 4.55 -3.76
CA MET A 22 -24.68 5.58 -3.34
C MET A 22 -24.22 6.48 -4.49
N GLY A 23 -24.82 6.36 -5.68
CA GLY A 23 -24.48 7.16 -6.86
C GLY A 23 -23.26 6.68 -7.64
N MET A 24 -22.74 5.47 -7.36
CA MET A 24 -21.58 4.90 -8.05
C MET A 24 -21.99 3.74 -8.96
N ASP A 25 -21.66 3.83 -10.25
CA ASP A 25 -21.79 2.73 -11.22
C ASP A 25 -20.43 2.35 -11.79
N VAL A 26 -19.98 1.13 -11.50
CA VAL A 26 -18.64 0.68 -11.87
C VAL A 26 -18.55 0.06 -13.28
N ARG A 27 -19.67 -0.08 -14.02
CA ARG A 27 -19.68 -0.76 -15.34
C ARG A 27 -18.71 -0.13 -16.34
N SER A 28 -18.74 1.19 -16.47
CA SER A 28 -17.88 1.91 -17.43
C SER A 28 -16.41 1.71 -17.09
N ILE A 29 -16.07 1.89 -15.81
CA ILE A 29 -14.71 1.74 -15.28
C ILE A 29 -14.19 0.32 -15.53
N LEU A 30 -14.98 -0.71 -15.23
CA LEU A 30 -14.60 -2.11 -15.45
C LEU A 30 -14.43 -2.44 -16.94
N LYS A 31 -15.24 -1.85 -17.82
CA LYS A 31 -15.16 -2.10 -19.26
C LYS A 31 -13.93 -1.44 -19.89
N ASN A 32 -13.57 -0.25 -19.42
CA ASN A 32 -12.66 0.63 -20.15
C ASN A 32 -11.25 0.73 -19.52
N SER A 33 -11.09 0.46 -18.22
CA SER A 33 -9.82 0.65 -17.50
C SER A 33 -8.67 -0.20 -18.05
N ILE A 34 -8.91 -1.47 -18.38
CA ILE A 34 -7.91 -2.38 -18.93
C ILE A 34 -8.43 -2.96 -20.24
N PRO A 35 -7.74 -2.70 -21.38
CA PRO A 35 -8.06 -3.34 -22.64
C PRO A 35 -8.08 -4.87 -22.51
N ARG A 36 -9.10 -5.51 -23.05
CA ARG A 36 -9.42 -6.91 -22.74
C ARG A 36 -8.27 -7.85 -23.10
N GLU A 37 -7.63 -7.61 -24.23
CA GLU A 37 -6.47 -8.36 -24.73
C GLU A 37 -5.28 -8.32 -23.76
N ARG A 38 -5.14 -7.29 -22.93
CA ARG A 38 -4.05 -7.22 -21.93
C ARG A 38 -4.17 -8.25 -20.83
N HIS A 39 -5.36 -8.81 -20.59
CA HIS A 39 -5.56 -9.88 -19.61
C HIS A 39 -4.95 -11.22 -20.04
N LEU A 40 -4.48 -11.35 -21.28
CA LEU A 40 -3.76 -12.53 -21.80
C LEU A 40 -2.25 -12.44 -21.61
N LEU A 41 -1.71 -11.22 -21.50
CA LEU A 41 -0.29 -10.95 -21.70
C LEU A 41 0.57 -11.28 -20.48
N TYR A 42 -0.03 -11.38 -19.30
CA TYR A 42 0.72 -11.43 -18.05
C TYR A 42 0.49 -12.73 -17.31
N TYR A 43 1.60 -13.31 -16.86
CA TYR A 43 1.63 -14.35 -15.84
C TYR A 43 1.19 -13.82 -14.48
N ALA A 44 0.78 -14.71 -13.59
CA ALA A 44 0.67 -14.43 -12.17
C ALA A 44 1.77 -15.19 -11.42
N PHE A 45 2.03 -14.80 -10.18
CA PHE A 45 3.14 -15.31 -9.39
C PHE A 45 2.66 -15.68 -7.99
N TYR A 46 3.09 -16.83 -7.46
CA TYR A 46 2.87 -17.17 -6.06
C TYR A 46 4.21 -17.53 -5.40
N ALA A 47 4.41 -17.05 -4.18
CA ALA A 47 5.60 -17.31 -3.40
C ALA A 47 5.50 -18.65 -2.65
N LEU A 48 6.58 -19.41 -2.67
CA LEU A 48 6.85 -20.55 -1.81
C LEU A 48 7.93 -20.17 -0.81
N THR A 49 7.68 -20.42 0.47
CA THR A 49 8.59 -20.09 1.58
C THR A 49 8.27 -21.02 2.75
N GLU A 50 9.27 -21.32 3.58
CA GLU A 50 9.08 -22.09 4.82
C GLU A 50 8.66 -21.21 6.01
N ASP A 51 8.84 -19.88 5.93
CA ASP A 51 8.58 -18.95 7.04
C ASP A 51 7.09 -18.66 7.27
N HIS A 52 6.28 -18.78 6.22
CA HIS A 52 4.86 -18.47 6.23
C HIS A 52 4.01 -19.65 5.76
N PRO A 53 2.91 -19.99 6.46
CA PRO A 53 1.95 -20.97 5.95
C PRO A 53 1.42 -20.57 4.58
N ILE A 54 1.55 -21.46 3.60
CA ILE A 54 1.06 -21.23 2.24
C ILE A 54 -0.19 -22.05 1.94
N SER A 55 -1.14 -21.43 1.24
CA SER A 55 -2.33 -22.09 0.71
C SER A 55 -2.97 -21.17 -0.31
N PHE A 56 -2.98 -21.57 -1.57
CA PHE A 56 -3.58 -20.81 -2.66
C PHE A 56 -4.78 -21.56 -3.23
N LYS A 57 -5.92 -20.87 -3.34
CA LYS A 57 -7.11 -21.39 -4.05
C LYS A 57 -7.61 -20.37 -5.03
N PHE A 58 -7.54 -20.69 -6.31
CA PHE A 58 -7.99 -19.83 -7.39
C PHE A 58 -9.16 -20.50 -8.10
N THR A 59 -10.27 -19.78 -8.30
CA THR A 59 -11.46 -20.33 -8.96
C THR A 59 -12.13 -19.26 -9.81
N ASN A 60 -12.40 -19.59 -11.08
CA ASN A 60 -13.13 -18.76 -12.03
C ASN A 60 -12.67 -17.28 -12.05
N SER A 61 -11.36 -17.04 -12.10
CA SER A 61 -10.75 -15.72 -11.89
C SER A 61 -9.69 -15.39 -12.95
N ASN A 62 -9.38 -14.11 -13.12
CA ASN A 62 -8.20 -13.62 -13.85
C ASN A 62 -7.19 -13.05 -12.84
N LEU A 63 -5.90 -13.37 -13.01
CA LEU A 63 -4.85 -13.03 -12.05
C LEU A 63 -3.67 -12.28 -12.70
N GLY A 64 -3.86 -11.76 -13.92
CA GLY A 64 -2.76 -11.32 -14.79
C GLY A 64 -1.83 -10.28 -14.14
N GLY A 65 -0.55 -10.61 -14.00
CA GLY A 65 0.50 -9.75 -13.45
C GLY A 65 0.53 -9.67 -11.92
N THR A 66 -0.31 -10.44 -11.23
CA THR A 66 -0.51 -10.35 -9.78
C THR A 66 0.46 -11.25 -9.01
N TYR A 67 0.99 -10.75 -7.90
CA TYR A 67 1.85 -11.48 -6.97
C TYR A 67 1.06 -11.91 -5.73
N PHE A 68 1.27 -13.15 -5.29
CA PHE A 68 0.63 -13.74 -4.12
C PHE A 68 1.68 -14.27 -3.13
N LEU A 69 1.50 -13.95 -1.86
CA LEU A 69 2.29 -14.48 -0.74
C LEU A 69 1.35 -14.84 0.41
N GLY A 70 1.58 -15.96 1.08
CA GLY A 70 0.75 -16.44 2.19
C GLY A 70 -0.61 -17.03 1.77
N LYS A 71 -1.49 -17.29 2.74
CA LYS A 71 -2.78 -17.98 2.48
C LYS A 71 -3.77 -17.08 1.77
N THR A 72 -4.10 -17.40 0.51
CA THR A 72 -5.00 -16.59 -0.32
C THR A 72 -6.03 -17.44 -1.07
N GLN A 73 -7.27 -16.97 -1.10
CA GLN A 73 -8.35 -17.52 -1.91
C GLN A 73 -8.96 -16.44 -2.80
N VAL A 74 -9.01 -16.70 -4.12
CA VAL A 74 -9.60 -15.80 -5.11
C VAL A 74 -10.70 -16.53 -5.87
N ASP A 75 -11.91 -15.99 -5.84
CA ASP A 75 -13.09 -16.59 -6.45
C ASP A 75 -13.90 -15.56 -7.24
N ARG A 76 -14.24 -15.87 -8.50
CA ARG A 76 -15.00 -14.97 -9.40
C ARG A 76 -14.47 -13.53 -9.37
N SER A 77 -13.15 -13.35 -9.45
CA SER A 77 -12.53 -12.03 -9.32
C SER A 77 -11.49 -11.78 -10.42
N VAL A 78 -11.16 -10.51 -10.64
CA VAL A 78 -10.12 -10.07 -11.55
C VAL A 78 -9.10 -9.30 -10.74
N LEU A 79 -7.88 -9.81 -10.67
CA LEU A 79 -6.74 -9.16 -10.06
C LEU A 79 -5.72 -8.90 -11.16
N TYR A 80 -5.48 -7.64 -11.46
CA TYR A 80 -4.59 -7.22 -12.53
C TYR A 80 -3.41 -6.44 -11.96
N LYS A 81 -2.20 -6.95 -12.13
CA LYS A 81 -0.94 -6.34 -11.65
C LYS A 81 -0.97 -5.94 -10.17
N SER A 82 -1.71 -6.67 -9.35
CA SER A 82 -1.88 -6.38 -7.92
C SER A 82 -0.86 -7.14 -7.08
N ASP A 83 -0.73 -6.79 -5.81
CA ASP A 83 0.13 -7.49 -4.85
C ASP A 83 -0.75 -7.92 -3.67
N VAL A 84 -0.83 -9.22 -3.40
CA VAL A 84 -1.61 -9.79 -2.31
C VAL A 84 -0.66 -10.49 -1.34
N ARG A 85 -0.44 -9.83 -0.20
CA ARG A 85 0.55 -10.23 0.81
C ARG A 85 -0.14 -10.68 2.08
N GLY A 86 0.02 -11.96 2.38
CA GLY A 86 -0.50 -12.62 3.57
C GLY A 86 0.61 -13.14 4.51
N ASP A 87 1.77 -12.49 4.49
CA ASP A 87 2.89 -12.72 5.41
C ASP A 87 2.60 -12.24 6.83
N GLU A 88 1.77 -11.20 6.99
CA GLU A 88 1.27 -10.68 8.27
C GLU A 88 -0.03 -11.34 8.77
N LEU A 89 -0.51 -12.40 8.10
CA LEU A 89 -1.71 -13.11 8.51
C LEU A 89 -1.54 -13.80 9.87
N LYS A 90 -2.61 -13.73 10.69
CA LYS A 90 -2.63 -14.39 11.99
C LYS A 90 -2.59 -15.91 11.87
N ARG A 91 -2.01 -16.56 12.86
CA ARG A 91 -1.81 -18.02 12.90
C ARG A 91 -2.83 -18.69 13.80
N ARG A 92 -3.11 -19.96 13.51
CA ARG A 92 -3.92 -20.82 14.38
C ARG A 92 -3.34 -20.81 15.80
N GLY A 93 -4.20 -20.55 16.77
CA GLY A 93 -3.82 -20.55 18.18
C GLY A 93 -3.38 -19.18 18.71
N ASP A 94 -3.18 -18.19 17.85
CA ASP A 94 -2.95 -16.81 18.27
C ASP A 94 -4.14 -16.32 19.11
N VAL A 95 -3.84 -15.52 20.14
CA VAL A 95 -4.83 -14.84 20.95
C VAL A 95 -4.92 -13.40 20.47
N VAL A 96 -6.06 -13.05 19.88
CA VAL A 96 -6.33 -11.68 19.44
C VAL A 96 -7.29 -10.98 20.37
N GLU A 97 -7.16 -9.66 20.44
CA GLU A 97 -7.98 -8.81 21.28
C GLU A 97 -8.76 -7.81 20.42
N PHE A 98 -10.08 -7.76 20.64
CA PHE A 98 -10.97 -6.76 20.05
C PHE A 98 -11.74 -6.07 21.16
N ASN A 99 -11.57 -4.76 21.33
CA ASN A 99 -12.25 -3.95 22.35
C ASN A 99 -12.15 -4.56 23.77
N GLY A 100 -10.96 -5.04 24.17
CA GLY A 100 -10.73 -5.64 25.48
C GLY A 100 -11.14 -7.11 25.59
N VAL A 101 -11.73 -7.71 24.56
CA VAL A 101 -12.15 -9.11 24.54
C VAL A 101 -11.13 -9.95 23.80
N LYS A 102 -10.56 -10.93 24.49
CA LYS A 102 -9.60 -11.88 23.92
C LYS A 102 -10.31 -13.10 23.35
N THR A 103 -9.90 -13.51 22.15
CA THR A 103 -10.35 -14.76 21.52
C THR A 103 -9.17 -15.48 20.90
N LYS A 104 -9.21 -16.82 20.93
CA LYS A 104 -8.17 -17.66 20.34
C LYS A 104 -8.61 -18.13 18.96
N LEU A 105 -7.73 -17.99 17.97
CA LEU A 105 -8.03 -18.41 16.60
C LEU A 105 -8.02 -19.93 16.46
N PHE A 106 -9.01 -20.46 15.75
CA PHE A 106 -9.11 -21.91 15.49
C PHE A 106 -8.42 -22.35 14.20
N TYR A 107 -8.24 -21.42 13.27
CA TYR A 107 -7.60 -21.61 11.97
C TYR A 107 -6.57 -20.51 11.74
N ASP A 108 -5.60 -20.76 10.87
CA ASP A 108 -4.81 -19.65 10.34
C ASP A 108 -5.73 -18.75 9.54
N GLU A 109 -5.47 -17.46 9.61
CA GLU A 109 -6.18 -16.49 8.83
C GLU A 109 -5.92 -16.68 7.32
N VAL A 110 -6.89 -16.27 6.50
CA VAL A 110 -6.80 -16.34 5.05
C VAL A 110 -7.32 -15.06 4.39
N ILE A 111 -6.62 -14.57 3.38
CA ILE A 111 -7.12 -13.53 2.48
C ILE A 111 -8.16 -14.14 1.55
N ARG A 112 -9.37 -13.59 1.52
CA ARG A 112 -10.47 -14.10 0.70
C ARG A 112 -11.08 -13.00 -0.16
N ILE A 113 -10.84 -13.10 -1.47
CA ILE A 113 -11.24 -12.11 -2.49
C ILE A 113 -12.35 -12.70 -3.36
N ILE A 114 -13.53 -12.09 -3.38
CA ILE A 114 -14.73 -12.65 -4.03
C ILE A 114 -15.51 -11.59 -4.80
N ASN A 115 -15.87 -11.87 -6.06
CA ASN A 115 -16.64 -10.95 -6.92
C ASN A 115 -16.00 -9.55 -7.00
N SER A 116 -14.67 -9.47 -7.05
CA SER A 116 -13.94 -8.20 -6.93
C SER A 116 -13.06 -7.93 -8.15
N PHE A 117 -12.77 -6.66 -8.39
CA PHE A 117 -11.89 -6.16 -9.45
C PHE A 117 -10.81 -5.28 -8.81
N LEU A 118 -9.57 -5.76 -8.80
CA LEU A 118 -8.42 -5.07 -8.20
C LEU A 118 -7.37 -4.79 -9.29
N VAL A 119 -6.96 -3.55 -9.44
CA VAL A 119 -6.01 -3.13 -10.49
C VAL A 119 -4.87 -2.37 -9.86
N LYS A 120 -3.65 -2.92 -9.98
CA LYS A 120 -2.45 -2.39 -9.32
C LYS A 120 -2.70 -2.07 -7.84
N THR A 121 -3.49 -2.92 -7.18
CA THR A 121 -3.90 -2.73 -5.80
C THR A 121 -2.96 -3.52 -4.91
N LEU A 122 -2.57 -2.92 -3.79
CA LEU A 122 -1.95 -3.64 -2.70
C LEU A 122 -3.02 -4.17 -1.76
N VAL A 123 -2.92 -5.44 -1.38
CA VAL A 123 -3.63 -6.06 -0.27
C VAL A 123 -2.60 -6.56 0.73
N HIS A 124 -2.62 -6.04 1.95
CA HIS A 124 -1.61 -6.35 2.96
C HIS A 124 -2.17 -6.25 4.40
N ASN A 125 -1.37 -6.67 5.39
CA ASN A 125 -1.74 -6.82 6.80
C ASN A 125 -2.79 -7.93 7.02
N GLN A 126 -3.57 -7.81 8.10
CA GLN A 126 -4.49 -8.82 8.61
C GLN A 126 -5.81 -8.21 9.07
N SER A 127 -6.84 -9.04 9.23
CA SER A 127 -8.21 -8.62 9.54
C SER A 127 -8.26 -7.94 10.89
N LYS A 128 -8.86 -6.75 10.90
CA LYS A 128 -9.30 -6.05 12.12
C LYS A 128 -10.79 -6.27 12.41
N ASN A 129 -11.44 -7.17 11.67
CA ASN A 129 -12.87 -7.45 11.83
C ASN A 129 -13.11 -8.53 12.90
N PRO A 130 -13.73 -8.19 14.05
CA PRO A 130 -14.00 -9.15 15.12
C PRO A 130 -15.02 -10.22 14.73
N GLN A 131 -15.83 -10.00 13.69
CA GLN A 131 -16.82 -10.97 13.22
C GLN A 131 -16.19 -12.09 12.38
N THR A 132 -15.03 -11.83 11.77
CA THR A 132 -14.31 -12.79 10.94
C THR A 132 -12.80 -12.66 11.16
N PRO A 133 -12.29 -12.97 12.38
CA PRO A 133 -10.89 -12.74 12.70
C PRO A 133 -9.94 -13.68 11.94
N GLU A 134 -10.41 -14.86 11.52
CA GLU A 134 -9.68 -15.78 10.64
C GLU A 134 -9.91 -15.52 9.13
N VAL A 135 -10.65 -14.48 8.73
CA VAL A 135 -10.89 -14.18 7.31
C VAL A 135 -10.68 -12.70 7.02
N PHE A 136 -9.59 -12.40 6.32
CA PHE A 136 -9.35 -11.09 5.72
C PHE A 136 -10.16 -10.97 4.41
N ARG A 137 -11.37 -10.44 4.53
CA ARG A 137 -12.38 -10.50 3.46
C ARG A 137 -12.40 -9.25 2.57
N ILE A 138 -12.35 -9.47 1.25
CA ILE A 138 -12.58 -8.47 0.20
C ILE A 138 -13.71 -8.98 -0.70
N LEU A 139 -14.92 -8.42 -0.58
CA LEU A 139 -16.13 -8.95 -1.19
C LEU A 139 -16.87 -7.86 -1.99
N ASN A 140 -17.17 -8.13 -3.27
CA ASN A 140 -17.85 -7.17 -4.14
C ASN A 140 -17.13 -5.81 -4.15
N THR A 141 -15.80 -5.82 -4.29
CA THR A 141 -14.96 -4.61 -4.17
C THR A 141 -14.35 -4.27 -5.52
N VAL A 142 -14.35 -2.98 -5.86
CA VAL A 142 -13.60 -2.42 -7.00
C VAL A 142 -12.51 -1.53 -6.42
N ALA A 143 -11.25 -1.82 -6.72
CA ALA A 143 -10.12 -1.03 -6.27
C ALA A 143 -9.25 -0.65 -7.47
N MET A 144 -9.09 0.65 -7.65
CA MET A 144 -8.41 1.21 -8.82
C MET A 144 -6.91 1.36 -8.59
N HIS A 145 -6.21 1.79 -9.63
CA HIS A 145 -4.76 1.86 -9.71
C HIS A 145 -4.09 2.43 -8.45
N TYR A 146 -3.11 1.68 -7.91
CA TYR A 146 -2.28 2.08 -6.77
C TYR A 146 -3.07 2.33 -5.48
N SER A 147 -4.28 1.79 -5.38
CA SER A 147 -5.03 1.76 -4.13
C SER A 147 -4.43 0.74 -3.16
N ASN A 148 -4.65 1.00 -1.87
CA ASN A 148 -4.18 0.15 -0.79
C ASN A 148 -5.37 -0.35 0.04
N ILE A 149 -5.50 -1.67 0.17
CA ILE A 149 -6.39 -2.32 1.13
C ILE A 149 -5.49 -2.92 2.22
N HIS A 150 -5.23 -2.14 3.26
CA HIS A 150 -4.29 -2.49 4.32
C HIS A 150 -5.04 -2.77 5.61
N GLY A 151 -5.06 -4.03 6.06
CA GLY A 151 -5.72 -4.41 7.31
C GLY A 151 -7.22 -4.10 7.34
N THR A 152 -7.84 -3.97 6.16
CA THR A 152 -9.23 -3.53 6.01
C THR A 152 -10.10 -4.57 5.32
N THR A 153 -11.13 -5.04 6.02
CA THR A 153 -12.15 -5.87 5.37
C THR A 153 -13.11 -4.99 4.57
N THR A 154 -13.41 -5.38 3.33
CA THR A 154 -14.29 -4.62 2.44
C THR A 154 -15.47 -5.47 1.97
N GLU A 155 -16.66 -4.87 1.97
CA GLU A 155 -17.87 -5.46 1.40
C GLU A 155 -18.67 -4.39 0.63
N GLY A 156 -18.78 -4.54 -0.69
CA GLY A 156 -19.49 -3.56 -1.52
C GLY A 156 -18.77 -2.22 -1.58
N VAL A 157 -17.46 -2.19 -1.80
CA VAL A 157 -16.65 -0.96 -1.70
C VAL A 157 -16.06 -0.56 -3.05
N TYR A 158 -15.99 0.75 -3.30
CA TYR A 158 -15.17 1.32 -4.37
C TYR A 158 -14.00 2.10 -3.77
N LEU A 159 -12.78 1.84 -4.25
CA LEU A 159 -11.58 2.61 -3.96
C LEU A 159 -11.08 3.24 -5.26
N GLY A 160 -11.03 4.57 -5.29
CA GLY A 160 -10.47 5.37 -6.38
C GLY A 160 -8.96 5.17 -6.53
N ALA A 161 -8.39 5.83 -7.54
CA ALA A 161 -6.96 5.77 -7.81
C ALA A 161 -6.17 6.31 -6.61
N PHE A 162 -5.13 5.60 -6.18
CA PHE A 162 -4.32 5.93 -5.00
C PHE A 162 -5.11 6.06 -3.69
N ALA A 163 -6.36 5.59 -3.62
CA ALA A 163 -7.11 5.60 -2.36
C ALA A 163 -6.56 4.53 -1.40
N THR A 164 -6.52 4.82 -0.11
CA THR A 164 -6.03 3.91 0.92
C THR A 164 -7.11 3.68 1.97
N ALA A 165 -7.47 2.41 2.16
CA ALA A 165 -8.31 1.96 3.26
C ALA A 165 -7.44 1.20 4.26
N ASP A 166 -7.31 1.73 5.47
CA ASP A 166 -6.34 1.28 6.46
C ASP A 166 -7.01 0.93 7.80
N LEU A 167 -6.67 -0.24 8.34
CA LEU A 167 -7.11 -0.76 9.65
C LEU A 167 -8.62 -0.56 9.94
N SER A 168 -9.49 -0.79 8.95
CA SER A 168 -10.91 -0.46 9.01
C SER A 168 -11.82 -1.64 8.65
N ILE A 169 -13.13 -1.45 8.75
CA ILE A 169 -14.17 -2.35 8.25
C ILE A 169 -15.09 -1.49 7.40
N LEU A 170 -15.11 -1.72 6.10
CA LEU A 170 -15.87 -0.90 5.16
C LEU A 170 -17.02 -1.70 4.55
N HIS A 171 -18.25 -1.20 4.69
CA HIS A 171 -19.45 -1.81 4.13
C HIS A 171 -20.28 -0.81 3.31
N ASN A 172 -20.38 -1.01 2.00
CA ASN A 172 -21.03 -0.06 1.08
C ASN A 172 -20.39 1.32 1.23
N CYS A 173 -19.14 1.46 0.81
CA CYS A 173 -18.41 2.72 0.90
C CYS A 173 -17.81 3.09 -0.46
N VAL A 174 -17.71 4.39 -0.73
CA VAL A 174 -17.03 4.95 -1.91
C VAL A 174 -15.89 5.83 -1.41
N LEU A 175 -14.67 5.47 -1.74
CA LEU A 175 -13.47 6.26 -1.45
C LEU A 175 -13.00 6.91 -2.75
N GLY A 176 -13.02 8.24 -2.80
CA GLY A 176 -12.55 9.02 -3.95
C GLY A 176 -11.04 8.93 -4.15
N ASP A 177 -10.57 9.40 -5.31
CA ASP A 177 -9.15 9.40 -5.67
C ASP A 177 -8.29 10.06 -4.58
N PHE A 178 -7.16 9.43 -4.26
CA PHE A 178 -6.21 9.91 -3.26
C PHE A 178 -6.79 10.17 -1.86
N SER A 179 -7.93 9.55 -1.51
CA SER A 179 -8.44 9.57 -0.14
C SER A 179 -7.74 8.54 0.75
N TYR A 180 -7.52 8.88 2.01
CA TYR A 180 -6.98 7.97 3.04
C TYR A 180 -8.00 7.84 4.16
N VAL A 181 -8.35 6.62 4.54
CA VAL A 181 -9.32 6.36 5.60
C VAL A 181 -8.78 5.33 6.58
N GLN A 182 -8.69 5.73 7.85
CA GLN A 182 -8.45 4.85 9.00
C GLN A 182 -9.48 5.20 10.08
N ALA A 183 -10.69 4.67 9.98
CA ALA A 183 -11.82 5.14 10.79
C ALA A 183 -12.68 4.02 11.40
N GLY A 184 -12.10 2.83 11.57
CA GLY A 184 -12.77 1.70 12.23
C GLY A 184 -13.90 1.14 11.38
N ASP A 185 -15.08 0.94 11.98
CA ASP A 185 -16.26 0.41 11.28
C ASP A 185 -17.06 1.53 10.61
N MET A 186 -17.16 1.48 9.29
CA MET A 186 -17.88 2.45 8.46
C MET A 186 -18.81 1.76 7.48
N ALA A 187 -20.03 2.32 7.38
CA ALA A 187 -20.99 1.88 6.38
C ALA A 187 -21.71 3.04 5.70
N ARG A 188 -22.00 2.87 4.40
CA ARG A 188 -22.79 3.80 3.57
C ARG A 188 -22.21 5.21 3.55
N GLN A 189 -20.88 5.32 3.44
CA GLN A 189 -20.17 6.59 3.39
C GLN A 189 -19.55 6.82 2.02
N THR A 190 -19.63 8.05 1.54
CA THR A 190 -18.86 8.53 0.40
C THR A 190 -17.80 9.49 0.93
N ILE A 191 -16.54 9.20 0.61
CA ILE A 191 -15.37 9.95 1.03
C ILE A 191 -14.84 10.68 -0.20
N GLU A 192 -14.82 12.00 -0.12
CA GLU A 192 -14.39 12.86 -1.22
C GLU A 192 -12.92 12.62 -1.59
N PRO A 193 -12.54 12.84 -2.85
CA PRO A 193 -11.14 12.80 -3.28
C PRO A 193 -10.24 13.71 -2.42
N GLY A 194 -9.04 13.22 -2.10
CA GLY A 194 -8.08 13.98 -1.29
C GLY A 194 -8.49 14.25 0.16
N ARG A 195 -9.41 13.46 0.73
CA ARG A 195 -9.66 13.51 2.17
C ARG A 195 -8.75 12.52 2.89
N VAL A 196 -8.01 12.99 3.90
CA VAL A 196 -7.25 12.15 4.84
C VAL A 196 -8.01 12.15 6.16
N TRP A 197 -8.55 10.99 6.54
CA TRP A 197 -9.40 10.85 7.70
C TRP A 197 -8.94 9.70 8.60
N ILE A 198 -8.47 10.04 9.78
CA ILE A 198 -8.04 9.09 10.81
C ILE A 198 -8.94 9.31 12.03
N LYS A 199 -9.60 8.25 12.49
CA LYS A 199 -10.53 8.33 13.60
C LYS A 199 -10.46 7.07 14.47
N THR A 200 -10.28 7.29 15.76
CA THR A 200 -10.47 6.26 16.77
C THR A 200 -11.63 6.67 17.66
N LYS A 201 -12.68 5.84 17.67
CA LYS A 201 -13.93 6.13 18.39
C LYS A 201 -13.65 6.50 19.85
N ASN A 202 -14.22 7.63 20.28
CA ASN A 202 -14.10 8.18 21.64
C ASN A 202 -12.67 8.48 22.10
N LEU A 203 -11.70 8.59 21.18
CA LEU A 203 -10.31 8.87 21.53
C LEU A 203 -9.78 10.08 20.76
N PHE A 204 -9.73 10.02 19.43
CA PHE A 204 -9.29 11.14 18.60
C PHE A 204 -9.85 11.07 17.17
N GLU A 205 -9.81 12.20 16.48
CA GLU A 205 -10.14 12.36 15.07
C GLU A 205 -9.21 13.39 14.43
N PHE A 206 -8.50 13.00 13.39
CA PHE A 206 -7.74 13.86 12.49
C PHE A 206 -8.43 13.86 11.13
N ASN A 207 -8.67 15.04 10.59
CA ASN A 207 -9.31 15.23 9.30
C ASN A 207 -8.62 16.34 8.53
N TYR A 208 -8.08 16.00 7.36
CA TYR A 208 -7.54 16.96 6.40
C TYR A 208 -8.26 16.79 5.06
N VAL A 209 -8.53 17.92 4.39
CA VAL A 209 -9.12 17.94 3.05
C VAL A 209 -8.24 18.81 2.15
N TYR A 210 -7.77 18.23 1.04
CA TYR A 210 -7.02 18.99 0.04
C TYR A 210 -7.84 20.15 -0.51
N PRO A 211 -7.21 21.32 -0.80
CA PRO A 211 -7.88 22.36 -1.56
C PRO A 211 -8.36 21.83 -2.91
N LYS A 212 -9.54 22.29 -3.35
CA LYS A 212 -10.16 21.89 -4.61
C LYS A 212 -9.19 22.09 -5.79
N GLY A 213 -9.08 21.10 -6.67
CA GLY A 213 -8.24 21.19 -7.86
C GLY A 213 -6.78 20.82 -7.63
N VAL A 214 -6.32 20.62 -6.38
CA VAL A 214 -4.94 20.20 -6.10
C VAL A 214 -4.74 18.75 -6.50
N VAL A 215 -5.59 17.85 -5.98
CA VAL A 215 -5.48 16.39 -6.20
C VAL A 215 -5.53 16.07 -7.68
N GLU A 216 -6.41 16.72 -8.44
CA GLU A 216 -6.61 16.50 -9.87
C GLU A 216 -5.38 16.81 -10.73
N GLN A 217 -4.42 17.59 -10.23
CA GLN A 217 -3.13 17.82 -10.90
C GLN A 217 -2.20 16.61 -10.78
N TYR A 218 -2.33 15.84 -9.71
CA TYR A 218 -1.47 14.70 -9.40
C TYR A 218 -2.06 13.37 -9.84
N VAL A 219 -3.38 13.22 -9.67
CA VAL A 219 -4.12 12.05 -10.10
C VAL A 219 -5.54 12.41 -10.47
N LYS A 220 -5.96 11.91 -11.63
CA LYS A 220 -7.35 11.91 -12.06
C LYS A 220 -7.64 10.59 -12.77
N LEU A 221 -8.67 9.90 -12.31
CA LEU A 221 -9.28 8.80 -13.06
C LEU A 221 -10.52 9.31 -13.80
N ASP A 222 -10.54 9.19 -15.14
CA ASP A 222 -11.71 9.56 -15.92
C ASP A 222 -12.76 8.45 -15.98
N GLU A 223 -13.93 8.76 -16.55
CA GLU A 223 -15.06 7.83 -16.72
C GLU A 223 -14.75 6.60 -17.61
N ASN A 224 -13.65 6.68 -18.37
CA ASN A 224 -13.14 5.60 -19.20
C ASN A 224 -12.03 4.81 -18.48
N GLY A 225 -11.79 5.08 -17.20
CA GLY A 225 -10.78 4.39 -16.42
C GLY A 225 -9.35 4.74 -16.84
N LYS A 226 -9.13 5.83 -17.59
CA LYS A 226 -7.80 6.33 -17.91
C LYS A 226 -7.31 7.22 -16.77
N LEU A 227 -6.09 6.96 -16.35
CA LEU A 227 -5.37 7.78 -15.38
C LEU A 227 -4.58 8.90 -16.08
N SER A 228 -4.51 10.05 -15.44
CA SER A 228 -3.54 11.12 -15.77
C SER A 228 -3.11 11.87 -14.52
N GLY A 229 -2.05 12.68 -14.65
CA GLY A 229 -1.53 13.54 -13.59
C GLY A 229 -0.09 13.18 -13.21
N LYS A 230 0.56 14.07 -12.45
CA LYS A 230 1.99 13.99 -12.15
C LYS A 230 2.44 12.65 -11.53
N PHE A 231 1.61 12.00 -10.72
CA PHE A 231 1.96 10.68 -10.16
C PHE A 231 2.11 9.62 -11.25
N ILE A 232 1.27 9.71 -12.28
CA ILE A 232 1.25 8.76 -13.38
C ILE A 232 2.41 9.02 -14.31
N ASP A 233 2.65 10.28 -14.66
CA ASP A 233 3.77 10.69 -15.51
C ASP A 233 5.09 10.18 -14.90
N TYR A 234 5.29 10.41 -13.59
CA TYR A 234 6.48 9.94 -12.88
C TYR A 234 6.63 8.41 -12.88
N VAL A 235 5.55 7.67 -12.61
CA VAL A 235 5.62 6.19 -12.60
C VAL A 235 5.82 5.63 -14.01
N ASP A 236 5.23 6.26 -15.02
CA ASP A 236 5.34 5.82 -16.41
C ASP A 236 6.72 6.10 -17.01
N ASP A 237 7.42 7.15 -16.55
CA ASP A 237 8.81 7.45 -16.93
C ASP A 237 9.79 6.37 -16.45
N LEU A 238 9.48 5.71 -15.32
CA LEU A 238 10.33 4.69 -14.69
C LEU A 238 9.92 3.25 -15.04
N LYS A 239 8.82 3.05 -15.78
CA LYS A 239 8.26 1.70 -16.01
C LYS A 239 9.20 0.78 -16.82
N GLU A 240 10.02 1.33 -17.71
CA GLU A 240 10.92 0.56 -18.57
C GLU A 240 12.05 -0.08 -17.76
N ASP A 241 12.43 0.52 -16.63
CA ASP A 241 13.44 -0.05 -15.73
C ASP A 241 13.00 -1.39 -15.12
N PHE A 242 11.69 -1.64 -15.03
CA PHE A 242 11.14 -2.90 -14.53
C PHE A 242 11.09 -4.02 -15.58
N VAL A 243 11.23 -3.72 -16.88
CA VAL A 243 11.12 -4.73 -17.95
C VAL A 243 12.19 -5.82 -17.85
N PRO A 244 13.50 -5.50 -17.65
CA PRO A 244 14.54 -6.52 -17.50
C PRO A 244 14.35 -7.40 -16.26
N ILE A 245 13.88 -6.80 -15.17
CA ILE A 245 13.65 -7.47 -13.88
C ILE A 245 12.66 -8.64 -14.03
N TYR A 246 11.58 -8.44 -14.78
CA TYR A 246 10.57 -9.49 -15.01
C TYR A 246 10.91 -10.45 -16.15
N SER A 247 12.01 -10.21 -16.87
CA SER A 247 12.43 -11.04 -18.01
C SER A 247 13.38 -12.17 -17.62
N THR A 248 13.86 -12.18 -16.36
CA THR A 248 14.80 -13.19 -15.84
C THR A 248 14.25 -13.83 -14.57
N ALA A 249 14.52 -15.13 -14.38
CA ALA A 249 14.04 -15.87 -13.21
C ALA A 249 14.80 -15.49 -11.92
N ALA A 250 16.03 -14.99 -12.07
CA ALA A 250 16.88 -14.50 -11.00
C ALA A 250 17.79 -13.39 -11.57
N PRO A 251 17.36 -12.12 -11.61
CA PRO A 251 18.23 -11.02 -12.02
C PRO A 251 19.44 -10.90 -11.09
N GLU A 252 20.63 -10.77 -11.66
CA GLU A 252 21.86 -10.57 -10.88
C GLU A 252 21.85 -9.18 -10.21
N SER A 253 22.12 -9.13 -8.90
CA SER A 253 22.32 -7.87 -8.19
C SER A 253 23.71 -7.32 -8.52
N LEU A 254 23.76 -6.07 -9.00
CA LEU A 254 25.00 -5.38 -9.33
C LEU A 254 25.65 -4.67 -8.12
N ILE A 255 25.03 -4.74 -6.95
CA ILE A 255 25.48 -4.09 -5.72
C ILE A 255 25.77 -5.11 -4.62
N ASP A 256 26.73 -4.79 -3.76
CA ASP A 256 27.01 -5.53 -2.54
C ASP A 256 25.87 -5.30 -1.54
N VAL A 257 25.22 -6.39 -1.13
CA VAL A 257 24.09 -6.36 -0.19
C VAL A 257 24.53 -7.07 1.09
N PRO A 258 24.54 -6.38 2.25
CA PRO A 258 24.90 -7.00 3.51
C PRO A 258 24.08 -8.26 3.81
N GLU A 259 24.69 -9.27 4.44
CA GLU A 259 24.00 -10.54 4.74
C GLU A 259 22.75 -10.39 5.60
N SER A 260 22.68 -9.32 6.40
CA SER A 260 21.53 -9.03 7.25
C SER A 260 20.42 -8.23 6.55
N ALA A 261 20.66 -7.74 5.33
CA ALA A 261 19.70 -7.00 4.52
C ALA A 261 19.02 -7.92 3.49
N TYR A 262 17.90 -7.45 2.93
CA TYR A 262 17.23 -8.09 1.82
C TYR A 262 16.88 -7.08 0.75
N VAL A 263 17.28 -7.40 -0.48
CA VAL A 263 16.84 -6.71 -1.69
C VAL A 263 16.14 -7.75 -2.55
N SER A 264 14.85 -7.53 -2.79
CA SER A 264 14.06 -8.40 -3.64
C SER A 264 14.67 -8.43 -5.04
N PRO A 265 14.79 -9.61 -5.68
CA PRO A 265 15.18 -9.70 -7.08
C PRO A 265 14.18 -8.98 -7.99
N TYR A 266 12.97 -8.71 -7.51
CA TYR A 266 11.94 -7.98 -8.26
C TYR A 266 11.87 -6.48 -7.91
N ALA A 267 12.89 -5.95 -7.24
CA ALA A 267 13.10 -4.51 -7.08
C ALA A 267 14.05 -3.98 -8.18
N VAL A 268 13.95 -2.70 -8.48
CA VAL A 268 14.93 -2.00 -9.31
C VAL A 268 15.94 -1.33 -8.42
N ILE A 269 17.22 -1.63 -8.64
CA ILE A 269 18.36 -0.90 -8.08
C ILE A 269 19.15 -0.33 -9.26
N LYS A 270 19.35 0.99 -9.30
CA LYS A 270 19.93 1.67 -10.46
C LYS A 270 20.91 2.77 -10.05
N GLY A 271 22.01 2.87 -10.78
CA GLY A 271 23.02 3.91 -10.54
C GLY A 271 23.79 3.68 -9.25
N ASP A 272 24.19 4.77 -8.59
CA ASP A 272 25.06 4.73 -7.41
C ASP A 272 24.25 4.53 -6.13
N CYS A 273 24.06 3.27 -5.73
CA CYS A 273 23.24 2.89 -4.59
C CYS A 273 24.04 2.18 -3.51
N GLU A 274 23.77 2.53 -2.25
CA GLU A 274 24.35 1.87 -1.08
C GLU A 274 23.22 1.29 -0.22
N ILE A 275 23.35 0.02 0.18
CA ILE A 275 22.39 -0.68 1.03
C ILE A 275 23.06 -1.00 2.37
N GLY A 276 22.53 -0.43 3.45
CA GLY A 276 23.01 -0.68 4.80
C GLY A 276 22.51 -2.02 5.39
N GLU A 277 23.13 -2.44 6.48
CA GLU A 277 22.71 -3.62 7.26
C GLU A 277 21.22 -3.55 7.62
N ASN A 278 20.57 -4.71 7.72
CA ASN A 278 19.15 -4.84 8.12
C ASN A 278 18.16 -4.07 7.23
N ALA A 279 18.60 -3.54 6.09
CA ALA A 279 17.70 -2.86 5.17
C ALA A 279 16.75 -3.86 4.48
N LEU A 280 15.53 -3.40 4.21
CA LEU A 280 14.51 -4.19 3.53
C LEU A 280 14.01 -3.46 2.28
N VAL A 281 14.37 -3.94 1.09
CA VAL A 281 13.86 -3.46 -0.19
C VAL A 281 13.03 -4.58 -0.81
N VAL A 282 11.71 -4.41 -0.90
CA VAL A 282 10.79 -5.44 -1.39
C VAL A 282 10.50 -5.30 -2.89
N GLN A 283 9.80 -6.28 -3.47
CA GLN A 283 9.39 -6.26 -4.88
C GLN A 283 8.68 -4.96 -5.26
N ARG A 284 8.83 -4.54 -6.53
CA ARG A 284 8.29 -3.29 -7.08
C ARG A 284 8.80 -1.99 -6.44
N ALA A 285 9.72 -2.05 -5.48
CA ALA A 285 10.47 -0.88 -5.08
C ALA A 285 11.43 -0.47 -6.21
N HIS A 286 11.61 0.83 -6.39
CA HIS A 286 12.58 1.40 -7.33
C HIS A 286 13.52 2.32 -6.55
N ILE A 287 14.81 1.99 -6.55
CA ILE A 287 15.86 2.75 -5.86
C ILE A 287 16.88 3.20 -6.91
N GLU A 288 17.13 4.51 -6.99
CA GLU A 288 18.06 5.11 -7.92
C GLU A 288 18.97 6.14 -7.25
N ASN A 289 20.29 6.06 -7.46
CA ASN A 289 21.28 7.02 -6.95
C ASN A 289 21.07 7.38 -5.46
N SER A 290 20.85 6.39 -4.59
CA SER A 290 20.37 6.63 -3.22
C SER A 290 21.10 5.78 -2.18
N ILE A 291 21.24 6.34 -0.98
CA ILE A 291 21.81 5.66 0.18
C ILE A 291 20.67 5.22 1.09
N ILE A 292 20.53 3.90 1.27
CA ILE A 292 19.54 3.27 2.14
C ILE A 292 20.24 2.85 3.43
N GLY A 293 20.26 3.75 4.43
CA GLY A 293 20.95 3.50 5.70
C GLY A 293 20.40 2.32 6.48
N LYS A 294 21.19 1.85 7.46
CA LYS A 294 20.89 0.67 8.29
C LYS A 294 19.45 0.63 8.81
N GLY A 295 18.79 -0.51 8.67
CA GLY A 295 17.43 -0.77 9.16
C GLY A 295 16.33 -0.03 8.39
N SER A 296 16.66 0.64 7.28
CA SER A 296 15.67 1.34 6.48
C SER A 296 14.89 0.38 5.57
N ASN A 297 13.67 0.77 5.22
CA ASN A 297 12.76 -0.05 4.46
C ASN A 297 12.11 0.72 3.30
N ALA A 298 12.12 0.10 2.12
CA ALA A 298 11.36 0.50 0.95
C ALA A 298 10.32 -0.58 0.62
N GLN A 299 9.04 -0.24 0.75
CA GLN A 299 7.92 -1.16 0.52
C GLN A 299 7.48 -1.20 -0.96
N GLU A 300 6.46 -2.00 -1.28
CA GLU A 300 5.94 -2.14 -2.64
C GLU A 300 5.55 -0.80 -3.25
N ASN A 301 5.84 -0.65 -4.54
CA ASN A 301 5.52 0.53 -5.34
C ASN A 301 6.14 1.82 -4.77
N CYS A 302 7.16 1.71 -3.92
CA CYS A 302 7.92 2.87 -3.48
C CYS A 302 8.96 3.27 -4.52
N TYR A 303 9.22 4.57 -4.62
CA TYR A 303 10.22 5.13 -5.54
C TYR A 303 11.16 6.03 -4.73
N ILE A 304 12.44 5.69 -4.66
CA ILE A 304 13.44 6.44 -3.92
C ILE A 304 14.56 6.82 -4.89
N ALA A 305 14.71 8.11 -5.17
CA ALA A 305 15.65 8.59 -6.17
C ALA A 305 16.48 9.77 -5.64
N ASN A 306 17.79 9.77 -5.90
CA ASN A 306 18.70 10.86 -5.51
C ASN A 306 18.55 11.26 -4.03
N SER A 307 18.39 10.28 -3.14
CA SER A 307 17.99 10.51 -1.75
C SER A 307 18.87 9.79 -0.75
N VAL A 308 18.96 10.34 0.46
CA VAL A 308 19.78 9.79 1.55
C VAL A 308 18.91 9.48 2.75
N PHE A 309 19.03 8.26 3.26
CA PHE A 309 18.29 7.75 4.41
C PHE A 309 19.30 7.48 5.52
N ASP A 310 19.30 8.29 6.58
CA ASP A 310 20.29 8.19 7.67
C ASP A 310 20.13 6.91 8.52
N GLY A 311 19.00 6.20 8.43
CA GLY A 311 18.77 4.88 9.06
C GLY A 311 17.40 4.73 9.72
N ASN A 312 16.92 3.49 9.83
CA ASN A 312 15.59 3.12 10.37
C ASN A 312 14.44 3.88 9.70
N ASN A 313 14.65 4.36 8.48
CA ASN A 313 13.66 5.09 7.73
C ASN A 313 12.67 4.12 7.12
N VAL A 314 11.39 4.47 7.05
CA VAL A 314 10.37 3.61 6.45
C VAL A 314 9.64 4.41 5.39
N THR A 315 9.68 3.93 4.15
CA THR A 315 8.81 4.43 3.08
C THR A 315 7.69 3.42 2.89
N ALA A 316 6.49 3.79 3.34
CA ALA A 316 5.31 2.95 3.23
C ALA A 316 4.83 2.84 1.77
N HIS A 317 4.05 1.81 1.49
CA HIS A 317 3.61 1.45 0.15
C HIS A 317 3.13 2.64 -0.72
N GLY A 318 3.64 2.70 -1.95
CA GLY A 318 3.34 3.76 -2.93
C GLY A 318 4.03 5.10 -2.68
N GLY A 319 4.79 5.24 -1.58
CA GLY A 319 5.55 6.43 -1.22
C GLY A 319 6.66 6.74 -2.22
N LYS A 320 6.84 8.01 -2.54
CA LYS A 320 7.87 8.48 -3.48
C LYS A 320 8.71 9.54 -2.80
N VAL A 321 10.02 9.38 -2.85
CA VAL A 321 11.01 10.22 -2.16
C VAL A 321 12.13 10.56 -3.14
N ILE A 322 12.15 11.79 -3.63
CA ILE A 322 13.03 12.25 -4.69
C ILE A 322 13.79 13.49 -4.21
N TRP A 323 15.12 13.50 -4.39
CA TRP A 323 15.99 14.62 -3.99
C TRP A 323 15.78 15.04 -2.52
N ALA A 324 15.74 14.04 -1.64
CA ALA A 324 15.48 14.25 -0.23
C ALA A 324 16.56 13.67 0.68
N LYS A 325 16.85 14.36 1.78
CA LYS A 325 17.62 13.83 2.90
C LYS A 325 16.70 13.54 4.07
N ASN A 326 16.56 12.29 4.44
CA ASN A 326 15.78 11.82 5.57
C ASN A 326 16.71 11.56 6.76
N GLY A 327 16.52 12.33 7.84
CA GLY A 327 17.12 12.05 9.12
C GLY A 327 16.70 10.69 9.67
N LYS A 328 17.39 10.20 10.70
CA LYS A 328 17.11 8.89 11.28
C LYS A 328 15.65 8.76 11.73
N ASN A 329 15.07 7.57 11.58
CA ASN A 329 13.72 7.23 12.04
C ASN A 329 12.57 8.02 11.36
N VAL A 330 12.79 8.67 10.21
CA VAL A 330 11.69 9.29 9.46
C VAL A 330 10.76 8.20 8.89
N PHE A 331 9.45 8.42 9.04
CA PHE A 331 8.40 7.62 8.41
C PHE A 331 7.74 8.42 7.29
N VAL A 332 7.67 7.84 6.10
CA VAL A 332 6.93 8.35 4.94
C VAL A 332 5.69 7.49 4.73
N GLY A 333 4.51 8.06 4.97
CA GLY A 333 3.24 7.36 4.89
C GLY A 333 2.82 6.94 3.48
N PHE A 334 1.75 6.13 3.42
CA PHE A 334 1.20 5.56 2.18
C PHE A 334 1.00 6.62 1.09
N ASN A 335 1.36 6.27 -0.15
CA ASN A 335 1.13 7.10 -1.34
C ASN A 335 1.65 8.55 -1.25
N SER A 336 2.47 8.90 -0.26
CA SER A 336 3.06 10.24 -0.15
C SER A 336 4.00 10.52 -1.33
N PHE A 337 4.06 11.77 -1.76
CA PHE A 337 4.87 12.23 -2.87
C PHE A 337 5.78 13.36 -2.40
N LEU A 338 7.04 13.03 -2.14
CA LEU A 338 8.07 13.97 -1.70
C LEU A 338 9.01 14.20 -2.87
N HIS A 339 8.74 15.24 -3.64
CA HIS A 339 9.41 15.55 -4.88
C HIS A 339 10.21 16.85 -4.75
N GLY A 340 11.50 16.70 -4.49
CA GLY A 340 12.48 17.78 -4.60
C GLY A 340 13.14 17.78 -5.98
N THR A 341 14.02 18.75 -6.18
CA THR A 341 15.00 18.74 -7.27
C THR A 341 16.41 18.96 -6.72
N LYS A 342 17.42 18.88 -7.58
CA LYS A 342 18.79 19.23 -7.20
C LYS A 342 18.90 20.67 -6.68
N GLU A 343 18.13 21.58 -7.26
CA GLU A 343 18.08 23.00 -6.90
C GLU A 343 17.14 23.27 -5.71
N CYS A 344 16.10 22.44 -5.55
CA CYS A 344 15.08 22.56 -4.50
C CYS A 344 15.02 21.27 -3.66
N PRO A 345 16.09 20.91 -2.93
CA PRO A 345 16.13 19.68 -2.17
C PRO A 345 15.20 19.75 -0.94
N ILE A 346 14.74 18.58 -0.49
CA ILE A 346 13.95 18.42 0.73
C ILE A 346 14.86 17.86 1.83
N THR A 347 14.86 18.46 3.02
CA THR A 347 15.51 17.88 4.21
C THR A 347 14.46 17.64 5.28
N ILE A 348 14.39 16.39 5.77
CA ILE A 348 13.45 15.97 6.81
C ILE A 348 14.24 15.63 8.06
N GLY A 349 13.97 16.36 9.15
CA GLY A 349 14.57 16.09 10.44
C GLY A 349 14.25 14.71 10.99
N ARG A 350 15.10 14.22 11.90
CA ARG A 350 14.95 12.89 12.51
C ARG A 350 13.62 12.76 13.27
N ASP A 351 13.15 11.53 13.42
CA ASP A 351 11.95 11.17 14.19
C ASP A 351 10.65 11.84 13.69
N SER A 352 10.67 12.38 12.47
CA SER A 352 9.50 13.01 11.84
C SER A 352 8.60 12.00 11.14
N ILE A 353 7.31 12.32 11.09
CA ILE A 353 6.24 11.51 10.53
C ILE A 353 5.59 12.31 9.41
N VAL A 354 5.91 11.95 8.17
CA VAL A 354 5.17 12.39 6.99
C VAL A 354 3.91 11.53 6.93
N MET A 355 2.76 12.15 7.23
CA MET A 355 1.47 11.48 7.29
C MET A 355 1.09 10.87 5.93
N PRO A 356 0.22 9.85 5.90
CA PRO A 356 -0.25 9.26 4.66
C PRO A 356 -0.80 10.31 3.70
N HIS A 357 -0.55 10.10 2.40
CA HIS A 357 -1.05 10.94 1.31
C HIS A 357 -0.57 12.39 1.41
N THR A 358 0.65 12.63 1.89
CA THR A 358 1.26 13.97 1.89
C THR A 358 1.89 14.26 0.53
N ILE A 359 1.75 15.49 0.03
CA ILE A 359 2.37 15.96 -1.21
C ILE A 359 3.30 17.11 -0.86
N ILE A 360 4.60 16.90 -1.04
CA ILE A 360 5.62 17.93 -1.07
C ILE A 360 6.15 18.01 -2.51
N ASP A 361 5.82 19.08 -3.24
CA ASP A 361 6.31 19.32 -4.61
C ASP A 361 7.11 20.62 -4.61
N ALA A 362 8.41 20.51 -4.31
CA ALA A 362 9.25 21.62 -3.89
C ALA A 362 9.57 22.58 -5.05
N THR A 363 9.29 23.86 -4.84
CA THR A 363 9.64 24.98 -5.74
C THR A 363 10.78 25.84 -5.19
N GLU A 364 11.19 25.55 -3.96
CA GLU A 364 12.37 26.08 -3.26
C GLU A 364 12.87 25.00 -2.29
N PRO A 365 14.10 25.10 -1.75
CA PRO A 365 14.56 24.18 -0.72
C PRO A 365 13.64 24.17 0.50
N ILE A 366 13.28 22.99 0.99
CA ILE A 366 12.41 22.82 2.15
C ILE A 366 13.16 22.10 3.27
N GLN A 367 13.16 22.68 4.46
CA GLN A 367 13.73 22.11 5.67
C GLN A 367 12.63 21.89 6.72
N ILE A 368 12.30 20.63 6.94
CA ILE A 368 11.38 20.17 7.97
C ILE A 368 12.18 19.91 9.25
N PRO A 369 11.77 20.46 10.40
CA PRO A 369 12.44 20.22 11.68
C PRO A 369 12.42 18.74 12.10
N ASN A 370 13.20 18.42 13.14
CA ASN A 370 13.09 17.12 13.79
C ASN A 370 11.72 16.96 14.44
N ASN A 371 11.34 15.72 14.76
CA ASN A 371 10.18 15.38 15.57
C ASN A 371 8.87 16.02 15.06
N SER A 372 8.71 16.16 13.75
CA SER A 372 7.58 16.87 13.15
C SER A 372 6.54 15.91 12.58
N ALA A 373 5.25 16.20 12.77
CA ALA A 373 4.17 15.63 11.96
C ALA A 373 3.91 16.56 10.76
N ILE A 374 3.91 15.99 9.55
CA ILE A 374 3.76 16.74 8.29
C ILE A 374 2.61 16.14 7.49
N TRP A 375 1.75 16.98 6.91
CA TRP A 375 0.62 16.53 6.08
C TRP A 375 0.34 17.47 4.89
N GLY A 376 -0.61 17.05 4.05
CA GLY A 376 -1.25 17.92 3.07
C GLY A 376 -0.37 18.38 1.91
N TYR A 377 -0.43 19.66 1.56
CA TYR A 377 0.19 20.20 0.33
C TYR A 377 1.24 21.27 0.63
N ILE A 378 2.48 21.00 0.27
CA ILE A 378 3.63 21.85 0.55
C ILE A 378 4.43 22.04 -0.74
N THR A 379 4.63 23.27 -1.17
CA THR A 379 5.49 23.60 -2.32
C THR A 379 6.67 24.51 -1.96
N LYS A 380 6.62 25.13 -0.78
CA LYS A 380 7.63 26.07 -0.28
C LYS A 380 7.74 25.99 1.24
N GLN A 381 8.83 26.51 1.81
CA GLN A 381 9.10 26.51 3.25
C GLN A 381 7.96 27.13 4.06
N ALA A 382 7.37 28.21 3.53
CA ALA A 382 6.29 28.93 4.19
C ALA A 382 5.00 28.10 4.38
N ASP A 383 4.76 27.08 3.54
CA ASP A 383 3.55 26.26 3.65
C ASP A 383 3.56 25.37 4.90
N LEU A 384 4.77 25.03 5.40
CA LEU A 384 4.94 24.26 6.64
C LEU A 384 4.26 24.93 7.84
N ALA A 385 4.15 26.26 7.86
CA ALA A 385 3.47 26.99 8.94
C ALA A 385 1.99 26.58 9.11
N THR A 386 1.39 25.91 8.11
CA THR A 386 -0.01 25.44 8.15
C THR A 386 -0.17 23.94 7.93
N GLN A 387 0.94 23.20 7.76
CA GLN A 387 0.96 21.81 7.30
C GLN A 387 1.94 20.94 8.13
N CYS A 388 2.51 21.51 9.19
CA CYS A 388 3.55 20.89 10.00
C CYS A 388 3.40 21.33 11.46
N VAL A 389 3.60 20.40 12.39
CA VAL A 389 3.62 20.68 13.84
C VAL A 389 4.64 19.78 14.52
N ASP A 390 5.24 20.23 15.61
CA ASP A 390 6.05 19.35 16.45
C ASP A 390 5.16 18.27 17.11
N LEU A 391 5.67 17.04 17.17
CA LEU A 391 4.91 15.90 17.70
C LEU A 391 4.67 16.01 19.20
N ASP A 392 5.54 16.67 19.96
CA ASP A 392 5.35 16.86 21.40
C ASP A 392 4.32 17.97 21.65
N GLU A 393 4.22 18.98 20.78
CA GLU A 393 3.12 19.95 20.76
C GLU A 393 1.79 19.28 20.39
N LEU A 394 1.76 18.47 19.33
CA LEU A 394 0.57 17.71 18.94
C LEU A 394 0.13 16.74 20.05
N ALA A 395 1.07 16.14 20.77
CA ALA A 395 0.77 15.27 21.90
C ALA A 395 0.08 15.99 23.07
N GLN A 396 0.20 17.32 23.16
CA GLN A 396 -0.46 18.14 24.19
C GLN A 396 -1.80 18.71 23.73
N ALA A 397 -2.10 18.67 22.43
CA ALA A 397 -3.32 19.22 21.87
C ALA A 397 -4.55 18.36 22.22
N THR A 398 -5.65 19.04 22.54
CA THR A 398 -7.01 18.45 22.53
C THR A 398 -7.79 18.81 21.29
N ASP A 399 -7.52 20.00 20.74
CA ASP A 399 -8.14 20.55 19.56
C ASP A 399 -7.07 21.35 18.83
N LEU A 400 -6.93 21.13 17.53
CA LEU A 400 -6.00 21.86 16.68
C LEU A 400 -6.64 22.09 15.31
N THR A 401 -6.66 23.33 14.87
CA THR A 401 -6.99 23.69 13.50
C THR A 401 -5.77 24.35 12.89
N LEU A 402 -5.18 23.72 11.89
CA LEU A 402 -3.97 24.21 11.23
C LEU A 402 -4.12 24.04 9.71
N GLY A 403 -4.26 25.17 9.00
CA GLY A 403 -4.64 25.16 7.60
C GLY A 403 -5.97 24.44 7.38
N ASN A 404 -5.96 23.41 6.52
CA ASN A 404 -7.13 22.57 6.25
C ASN A 404 -7.22 21.33 7.16
N ALA A 405 -6.30 21.15 8.10
CA ALA A 405 -6.36 20.07 9.07
C ALA A 405 -7.14 20.49 10.31
N ILE A 406 -7.99 19.58 10.77
CA ILE A 406 -8.70 19.64 12.04
C ILE A 406 -8.36 18.38 12.80
N PHE A 407 -7.88 18.55 14.03
CA PHE A 407 -7.66 17.50 15.00
C PHE A 407 -8.51 17.75 16.24
N GLN A 408 -9.12 16.69 16.77
CA GLN A 408 -9.92 16.71 18.00
C GLN A 408 -9.66 15.44 18.82
N GLY A 409 -9.63 15.54 20.14
CA GLY A 409 -9.45 14.44 21.07
C GLY A 409 -8.03 14.33 21.63
N ASP A 410 -7.62 13.13 22.04
CA ASP A 410 -6.36 12.92 22.77
C ASP A 410 -5.15 12.90 21.82
N GLY A 411 -4.43 14.04 21.75
CA GLY A 411 -3.21 14.19 20.96
C GLY A 411 -2.09 13.24 21.38
N LYS A 412 -1.95 12.97 22.69
CA LYS A 412 -0.95 12.04 23.20
C LYS A 412 -1.22 10.62 22.73
N ALA A 413 -2.49 10.20 22.76
CA ALA A 413 -2.90 8.91 22.23
C ALA A 413 -2.67 8.81 20.72
N PHE A 414 -2.95 9.88 19.96
CA PHE A 414 -2.69 9.95 18.52
C PHE A 414 -1.20 9.75 18.19
N VAL A 415 -0.32 10.58 18.77
CA VAL A 415 1.13 10.51 18.54
C VAL A 415 1.70 9.17 18.99
N LYS A 416 1.27 8.66 20.15
CA LYS A 416 1.69 7.34 20.65
C LYS A 416 1.28 6.22 19.70
N ALA A 417 0.06 6.24 19.17
CA ALA A 417 -0.42 5.23 18.24
C ALA A 417 0.42 5.19 16.95
N PHE A 418 0.74 6.35 16.38
CA PHE A 418 1.63 6.45 15.22
C PHE A 418 3.05 5.97 15.52
N ARG A 419 3.69 6.47 16.58
CA ARG A 419 5.04 6.05 16.96
C ARG A 419 5.12 4.53 17.21
N HIS A 420 4.16 3.98 17.94
CA HIS A 420 4.09 2.53 18.19
C HIS A 420 3.93 1.73 16.90
N ARG A 421 3.07 2.17 15.97
CA ARG A 421 2.88 1.51 14.68
C ARG A 421 4.17 1.51 13.86
N ILE A 422 4.85 2.64 13.79
CA ILE A 422 6.10 2.78 13.01
C ILE A 422 7.19 1.89 13.60
N ASP A 423 7.31 1.85 14.92
CA ASP A 423 8.28 1.00 15.60
C ASP A 423 8.00 -0.48 15.37
N HIS A 424 6.73 -0.89 15.47
CA HIS A 424 6.31 -2.25 15.14
C HIS A 424 6.63 -2.64 13.69
N ILE A 425 6.44 -1.73 12.72
CA ILE A 425 6.85 -1.97 11.33
C ILE A 425 8.36 -2.22 11.23
N ARG A 426 9.19 -1.47 11.98
CA ARG A 426 10.65 -1.68 11.99
C ARG A 426 11.03 -3.03 12.58
N GLU A 427 10.37 -3.42 13.67
CA GLU A 427 10.54 -4.73 14.30
C GLU A 427 10.20 -5.86 13.32
N GLU A 428 9.00 -5.85 12.74
CA GLU A 428 8.55 -6.88 11.79
C GLU A 428 9.44 -6.92 10.54
N ASN A 429 9.96 -5.78 10.09
CA ASN A 429 10.90 -5.73 8.96
C ASN A 429 12.29 -6.26 9.31
N GLY A 430 12.63 -6.38 10.59
CA GLY A 430 13.95 -6.84 11.04
C GLY A 430 14.99 -5.72 11.08
N ALA A 431 14.58 -4.46 11.21
CA ALA A 431 15.47 -3.31 11.27
C ALA A 431 16.44 -3.38 12.46
N TYR A 432 15.98 -4.00 13.56
CA TYR A 432 16.72 -4.17 14.81
C TYR A 432 17.43 -5.53 14.92
N PHE A 433 17.54 -6.29 13.83
CA PHE A 433 18.19 -7.60 13.85
C PHE A 433 19.63 -7.49 14.38
N ASP A 434 19.94 -8.35 15.36
CA ASP A 434 21.19 -8.38 16.11
C ASP A 434 21.98 -9.68 15.93
N GLY A 435 21.56 -10.52 14.97
CA GLY A 435 22.15 -11.85 14.74
C GLY A 435 21.39 -12.98 15.44
N SER A 436 20.44 -12.69 16.33
CA SER A 436 19.65 -13.71 17.02
C SER A 436 18.33 -14.02 16.32
N ASP A 437 17.84 -15.26 16.43
CA ASP A 437 16.56 -15.66 15.82
C ASP A 437 15.36 -14.85 16.32
N ASN A 438 15.43 -14.31 17.55
CA ASN A 438 14.33 -13.55 18.16
C ASN A 438 14.13 -12.16 17.55
N THR A 439 15.15 -11.59 16.90
CA THR A 439 15.10 -10.26 16.30
C THR A 439 14.98 -10.32 14.77
N ARG A 440 14.81 -11.53 14.21
CA ARG A 440 14.59 -11.73 12.77
C ARG A 440 13.23 -11.17 12.35
N GLY A 441 13.25 -10.31 11.35
CA GLY A 441 12.06 -9.85 10.63
C GLY A 441 12.09 -10.24 9.15
N HIS A 442 11.27 -9.56 8.35
CA HIS A 442 11.10 -9.85 6.93
C HIS A 442 12.40 -9.78 6.13
N ALA A 443 13.34 -8.89 6.47
CA ALA A 443 14.64 -8.85 5.82
C ALA A 443 15.46 -10.14 6.01
N GLN A 444 15.28 -10.84 7.12
CA GLN A 444 16.01 -12.08 7.40
C GLN A 444 15.19 -13.35 7.11
N LYS A 445 13.86 -13.25 7.04
CA LYS A 445 12.94 -14.37 6.76
C LYS A 445 12.68 -14.55 5.27
N THR A 446 12.57 -13.47 4.49
CA THR A 446 12.12 -13.57 3.07
C THR A 446 13.21 -14.04 2.10
N ARG A 447 14.43 -14.32 2.59
CA ARG A 447 15.60 -14.63 1.75
C ARG A 447 15.43 -15.88 0.89
N ASP A 448 14.71 -16.88 1.38
CA ASP A 448 14.56 -18.17 0.70
C ASP A 448 13.24 -18.29 -0.09
N ALA A 449 12.50 -17.18 -0.23
CA ALA A 449 11.23 -17.17 -0.94
C ALA A 449 11.43 -17.34 -2.45
N CYS A 450 10.79 -18.36 -3.03
CA CYS A 450 10.79 -18.63 -4.48
C CYS A 450 9.46 -18.23 -5.12
N PHE A 451 9.49 -17.53 -6.26
CA PHE A 451 8.27 -17.11 -6.95
C PHE A 451 7.98 -18.00 -8.17
N ASN A 452 6.85 -18.71 -8.13
CA ASN A 452 6.42 -19.63 -9.16
C ASN A 452 5.38 -18.99 -10.09
N ILE A 453 5.46 -19.34 -11.38
CA ILE A 453 4.64 -18.77 -12.44
C ILE A 453 3.31 -19.52 -12.60
N LEU A 454 2.23 -18.77 -12.85
CA LEU A 454 0.93 -19.24 -13.28
C LEU A 454 0.57 -18.59 -14.61
N GLN A 455 0.01 -19.36 -15.55
CA GLN A 455 -0.35 -18.87 -16.88
C GLN A 455 -1.87 -18.90 -17.10
N PRO A 456 -2.45 -17.91 -17.82
CA PRO A 456 -3.85 -17.96 -18.22
C PRO A 456 -4.05 -18.89 -19.42
N PHE A 457 -5.30 -19.33 -19.64
CA PHE A 457 -5.70 -19.89 -20.92
C PHE A 457 -5.45 -18.87 -22.04
N GLN A 458 -4.76 -19.28 -23.10
CA GLN A 458 -4.33 -18.39 -24.19
C GLN A 458 -5.38 -18.22 -25.30
N ALA A 459 -6.30 -19.17 -25.45
CA ALA A 459 -7.25 -19.19 -26.56
C ALA A 459 -8.62 -19.75 -26.15
N GLY A 460 -9.60 -19.60 -27.05
CA GLY A 460 -10.94 -20.15 -26.88
C GLY A 460 -11.86 -19.36 -25.93
N PRO A 461 -12.97 -19.99 -25.48
CA PRO A 461 -13.94 -19.36 -24.59
C PRO A 461 -13.34 -18.89 -23.26
N ASP A 462 -12.37 -19.64 -22.75
CA ASP A 462 -11.66 -19.42 -21.49
C ASP A 462 -10.48 -18.45 -21.61
N ALA A 463 -10.12 -17.96 -22.80
CA ALA A 463 -8.98 -17.06 -23.00
C ALA A 463 -8.97 -15.90 -21.98
N GLY A 464 -7.86 -15.76 -21.26
CA GLY A 464 -7.64 -14.78 -20.19
C GLY A 464 -8.03 -15.29 -18.79
N MET A 465 -8.79 -16.37 -18.66
CA MET A 465 -9.09 -16.98 -17.37
C MET A 465 -7.90 -17.82 -16.87
N TYR A 466 -7.76 -17.93 -15.56
CA TYR A 466 -6.85 -18.89 -14.94
C TYR A 466 -7.63 -20.17 -14.57
N PRO A 467 -7.02 -21.36 -14.70
CA PRO A 467 -7.67 -22.61 -14.32
C PRO A 467 -8.01 -22.62 -12.82
N THR A 468 -8.97 -23.47 -12.44
CA THR A 468 -9.20 -23.70 -11.02
C THR A 468 -8.01 -24.46 -10.45
N MET A 469 -7.39 -23.89 -9.42
CA MET A 469 -6.15 -24.40 -8.83
C MET A 469 -6.25 -24.40 -7.31
N ILE A 470 -5.69 -25.44 -6.70
CA ILE A 470 -5.49 -25.56 -5.27
C ILE A 470 -4.03 -25.95 -5.06
N ILE A 471 -3.30 -25.12 -4.33
CA ILE A 471 -1.91 -25.34 -3.95
C ILE A 471 -1.86 -25.24 -2.44
N SER A 472 -1.40 -26.27 -1.76
CA SER A 472 -1.24 -26.31 -0.31
C SER A 472 -0.04 -27.17 0.04
N ASN A 473 0.53 -26.92 1.23
CA ASN A 473 1.49 -27.83 1.84
C ASN A 473 0.89 -29.21 2.13
#